data_AF-A0A961LZE5-F1
#
_entry.id   AF-A0A961LZE5-F1
#
_cell.length_a   1.000
_cell.length_b   1.000
_cell.length_c   1.000
_cell.angle_alpha   90.00
_cell.angle_beta   90.00
_cell.angle_gamma   90.00
#
_symmetry.space_group_name_H-M   'P 1'
#
loop_
_entity.id
_entity.type
_entity.pdbx_description
1 polymer ?
#
loop_
_entity_poly.entity_id
_entity_poly.type
_entity_poly.pdbx_seq_one_letter_code
_entity_poly.pdbx_strand_id
1 'polypeptide(L)'
;MDADWLVVHPNPKKPDFVLPKGAVDAHCHVFGPSAEFPYAPERKYTPGDQGKDKLFALRDYLGFERNVIVQATCHGKDNRAMIDACIAAGDKARGVASVGKDITREELREMHEGGVRGVRFN
;
A
#
# COMPACT_ATOMS: atom_id res chain seq x y z
N MET A 1 -2.96 15.47 8.29
CA MET A 1 -1.63 15.51 7.65
C MET A 1 -0.74 16.42 8.48
N ASP A 2 0.52 16.07 8.67
CA ASP A 2 1.48 16.91 9.39
C ASP A 2 1.82 18.16 8.55
N ALA A 3 2.21 19.25 9.20
CA ALA A 3 2.40 20.55 8.55
C ALA A 3 3.57 20.57 7.55
N ASP A 4 4.59 19.75 7.77
CA ASP A 4 5.81 19.62 6.98
C ASP A 4 5.79 18.40 6.03
N TRP A 5 4.63 17.74 5.89
CA TRP A 5 4.53 16.58 5.02
C TRP A 5 4.83 16.93 3.55
N LEU A 6 5.83 16.25 2.99
CA LEU A 6 6.14 16.37 1.56
C LEU A 6 5.09 15.62 0.74
N VAL A 7 4.31 16.38 -0.02
CA VAL A 7 3.31 15.83 -0.92
C VAL A 7 4.01 15.14 -2.09
N VAL A 8 3.49 13.99 -2.51
CA VAL A 8 3.95 13.31 -3.73
C VAL A 8 3.89 14.26 -4.93
N HIS A 9 4.86 14.17 -5.83
CA HIS A 9 4.93 15.04 -6.99
C HIS A 9 3.64 14.91 -7.82
N PRO A 10 2.86 15.99 -8.03
CA PRO A 10 1.52 15.89 -8.61
C PRO A 10 1.52 15.56 -10.11
N ASN A 11 2.65 15.79 -10.80
CA ASN A 11 2.82 15.53 -12.23
C ASN A 11 4.21 14.93 -12.53
N PRO A 12 4.52 13.70 -12.08
CA PRO A 12 5.84 13.12 -12.28
C PRO A 12 6.15 13.01 -13.77
N LYS A 13 7.43 13.13 -14.17
CA LYS A 13 7.83 12.89 -15.56
C LYS A 13 7.61 11.42 -15.91
N LYS A 14 7.10 11.13 -17.12
CA LYS A 14 7.09 9.77 -17.66
C LYS A 14 8.53 9.26 -17.84
N PRO A 15 8.87 8.06 -17.35
CA PRO A 15 10.20 7.49 -17.55
C PRO A 15 10.52 7.33 -19.05
N ASP A 16 11.75 7.66 -19.45
CA ASP A 16 12.24 7.37 -20.80
C ASP A 16 12.55 5.86 -20.96
N PHE A 17 12.79 5.17 -19.85
CA PHE A 17 13.00 3.73 -19.80
C PHE A 17 11.66 2.99 -19.90
N VAL A 18 11.55 2.10 -20.89
CA VAL A 18 10.37 1.25 -21.09
C VAL A 18 10.54 -0.02 -20.27
N LEU A 19 9.65 -0.25 -19.32
CA LEU A 19 9.64 -1.45 -18.49
C LEU A 19 9.30 -2.70 -19.32
N PRO A 20 9.88 -3.86 -18.98
CA PRO A 20 9.49 -5.11 -19.62
C PRO A 20 8.06 -5.51 -19.23
N LYS A 21 7.41 -6.30 -20.09
CA LYS A 21 6.10 -6.90 -19.80
C LYS A 21 6.13 -7.64 -18.46
N GLY A 22 5.09 -7.43 -17.65
CA GLY A 22 4.97 -8.03 -16.33
C GLY A 22 5.81 -7.38 -15.22
N ALA A 23 6.41 -6.20 -15.47
CA ALA A 23 7.15 -5.47 -14.45
C ALA A 23 6.32 -5.22 -13.19
N VAL A 24 6.96 -5.40 -12.03
CA VAL A 24 6.36 -5.28 -10.70
C VAL A 24 7.05 -4.16 -9.94
N ASP A 25 6.28 -3.18 -9.49
CA ASP A 25 6.73 -2.26 -8.45
C ASP A 25 6.59 -2.99 -7.11
N ALA A 26 7.72 -3.51 -6.61
CA ALA A 26 7.73 -4.40 -5.45
C ALA A 26 7.74 -3.65 -4.09
N HIS A 27 7.65 -2.32 -4.08
CA HIS A 27 7.62 -1.56 -2.83
C HIS A 27 6.89 -0.22 -2.99
N CYS A 28 5.60 -0.24 -2.68
CA CYS A 28 4.76 0.97 -2.65
C CYS A 28 3.82 0.95 -1.44
N HIS A 29 3.13 2.06 -1.19
CA HIS A 29 2.21 2.22 -0.08
C HIS A 29 0.90 2.86 -0.54
N VAL A 30 -0.16 2.61 0.21
CA VAL A 30 -1.37 3.44 0.22
C VAL A 30 -1.51 4.12 1.57
N PHE A 31 -2.02 5.34 1.57
CA PHE A 31 -2.33 6.10 2.78
C PHE A 31 -3.81 6.46 2.79
N GLY A 32 -4.55 5.94 3.76
CA GLY A 32 -5.98 6.18 3.88
C GLY A 32 -6.80 5.61 2.71
N PRO A 33 -7.95 6.24 2.37
CA PRO A 33 -8.44 7.50 2.91
C PRO A 33 -8.74 7.40 4.41
N SER A 34 -8.31 8.39 5.17
CA SER A 34 -8.34 8.36 6.65
C SER A 34 -9.74 8.31 7.27
N ALA A 35 -10.75 8.73 6.51
CA ALA A 35 -12.16 8.62 6.92
C ALA A 35 -12.66 7.16 6.95
N GLU A 36 -12.10 6.29 6.10
CA GLU A 36 -12.46 4.86 6.02
C GLU A 36 -11.42 3.98 6.73
N PHE A 37 -10.16 4.34 6.59
CA PHE A 37 -9.02 3.65 7.16
C PHE A 37 -8.23 4.63 8.05
N PRO A 38 -8.62 4.81 9.32
CA PRO A 38 -7.93 5.73 10.22
C PRO A 38 -6.44 5.41 10.34
N TYR A 39 -5.63 6.45 10.53
CA TYR A 39 -4.22 6.27 10.87
C TYR A 39 -4.08 5.82 12.33
N ALA A 40 -3.05 5.03 12.59
CA ALA A 40 -2.76 4.51 13.92
C ALA A 40 -2.49 5.63 14.92
N PRO A 41 -2.95 5.50 16.18
CA PRO A 41 -2.63 6.45 17.25
C PRO A 41 -1.12 6.61 17.49
N GLU A 42 -0.36 5.51 17.36
CA GLU A 42 1.09 5.44 17.60
C GLU A 42 1.97 5.86 16.41
N ARG A 43 1.37 6.34 15.31
CA ARG A 43 2.11 6.73 14.11
C ARG A 43 3.16 7.82 14.40
N LYS A 44 4.29 7.76 13.71
CA LYS A 44 5.34 8.78 13.78
C LYS A 44 5.13 9.96 12.82
N TYR A 45 4.22 9.81 11.86
CA TYR A 45 3.87 10.82 10.88
C TYR A 45 2.42 10.65 10.44
N THR A 46 1.79 11.75 10.01
CA THR A 46 0.44 11.77 9.43
C THR A 46 0.53 12.21 7.97
N PRO A 47 0.43 11.28 7.00
CA PRO A 47 0.43 11.65 5.59
C PRO A 47 -0.91 12.29 5.18
N GLY A 48 -0.93 12.88 3.98
CA GLY A 48 -2.17 13.15 3.26
C GLY A 48 -2.69 11.89 2.58
N ASP A 49 -3.99 11.84 2.27
CA ASP A 49 -4.61 10.65 1.68
C ASP A 49 -4.08 10.38 0.25
N GLN A 50 -3.51 9.18 0.09
CA GLN A 50 -2.97 8.60 -1.15
C GLN A 50 -3.51 7.18 -1.30
N GLY A 51 -4.81 7.06 -1.54
CA GLY A 51 -5.49 5.78 -1.67
C GLY A 51 -5.17 5.02 -2.95
N LYS A 52 -5.76 3.83 -3.07
CA LYS A 52 -5.55 2.84 -4.15
C LYS A 52 -5.69 3.41 -5.56
N ASP A 53 -6.67 4.27 -5.82
CA ASP A 53 -6.91 4.78 -7.18
C ASP A 53 -5.73 5.62 -7.70
N LYS A 54 -5.13 6.43 -6.81
CA LYS A 54 -3.92 7.19 -7.14
C LYS A 54 -2.72 6.28 -7.37
N LEU A 55 -2.58 5.24 -6.56
CA LEU A 55 -1.52 4.24 -6.76
C LEU A 55 -1.67 3.52 -8.11
N PHE A 56 -2.88 3.12 -8.49
CA PHE A 56 -3.12 2.43 -9.76
C PHE A 56 -2.88 3.36 -10.96
N ALA A 57 -3.33 4.61 -10.88
CA ALA A 57 -3.04 5.61 -11.89
C ALA A 57 -1.53 5.82 -12.05
N LEU A 58 -0.78 5.87 -10.94
CA LEU A 58 0.67 6.00 -10.97
C LEU A 58 1.35 4.75 -11.55
N ARG A 59 0.92 3.54 -11.16
CA ARG A 59 1.39 2.26 -11.73
C ARG A 59 1.28 2.30 -13.25
N ASP A 60 0.09 2.61 -13.76
CA ASP A 60 -0.19 2.61 -15.20
C ASP A 60 0.60 3.72 -15.92
N TYR A 61 0.74 4.90 -15.30
CA TYR A 61 1.52 6.01 -15.83
C TYR A 61 3.01 5.67 -15.98
N LEU A 62 3.59 5.01 -14.98
CA LEU A 62 5.00 4.60 -14.95
C LEU A 62 5.27 3.35 -15.82
N GLY A 63 4.23 2.66 -16.27
CA GLY A 63 4.34 1.48 -17.14
C GLY A 63 4.53 0.15 -16.41
N PHE A 64 4.26 0.10 -15.09
CA PHE A 64 4.23 -1.15 -14.35
C PHE A 64 2.92 -1.90 -14.62
N GLU A 65 2.95 -3.24 -14.55
CA GLU A 65 1.73 -4.05 -14.65
C GLU A 65 1.17 -4.46 -13.29
N ARG A 66 2.02 -4.49 -12.25
CA ARG A 66 1.67 -5.01 -10.92
C ARG A 66 2.35 -4.24 -9.80
N ASN A 67 1.80 -4.36 -8.58
CA ASN A 67 2.35 -3.81 -7.36
C ASN A 67 2.54 -4.87 -6.27
N VAL A 68 3.52 -4.68 -5.40
CA VAL A 68 3.51 -5.23 -4.03
C VAL A 68 3.28 -4.06 -3.07
N ILE A 69 2.11 -4.06 -2.44
CA ILE A 69 1.66 -2.97 -1.57
C ILE A 69 2.08 -3.33 -0.15
N VAL A 70 3.03 -2.56 0.38
CA VAL A 70 3.61 -2.78 1.70
C VAL A 70 2.83 -1.95 2.71
N GLN A 71 2.44 -2.56 3.82
CA GLN A 71 1.76 -1.88 4.92
C GLN A 71 2.58 -0.67 5.39
N ALA A 72 1.95 0.49 5.37
CA ALA A 72 2.53 1.74 5.83
C ALA A 72 2.49 1.82 7.36
N THR A 73 3.58 2.28 7.97
CA THR A 73 3.66 2.39 9.43
C THR A 73 2.69 3.40 10.02
N CYS A 74 2.17 4.35 9.23
CA CYS A 74 1.13 5.28 9.66
C CYS A 74 -0.21 4.58 9.95
N HIS A 75 -0.44 3.37 9.41
CA HIS A 75 -1.60 2.53 9.73
C HIS A 75 -1.30 1.45 10.78
N GLY A 76 -0.07 1.40 11.32
CA GLY A 76 0.31 0.44 12.34
C GLY A 76 0.04 -1.01 11.89
N LYS A 77 -0.71 -1.75 12.71
CA LYS A 77 -1.14 -3.14 12.44
C LYS A 77 -2.52 -3.24 11.78
N ASP A 78 -3.20 -2.12 11.55
CA ASP A 78 -4.45 -2.10 10.81
C ASP A 78 -4.15 -2.19 9.30
N ASN A 79 -4.21 -3.41 8.78
CA ASN A 79 -3.86 -3.70 7.39
C ASN A 79 -4.99 -3.40 6.40
N ARG A 80 -6.15 -2.89 6.84
CA ARG A 80 -7.37 -2.81 6.02
C ARG A 80 -7.20 -1.97 4.75
N ALA A 81 -6.51 -0.82 4.81
CA ALA A 81 -6.26 0.00 3.62
C ALA A 81 -5.44 -0.75 2.55
N MET A 82 -4.39 -1.46 2.97
CA MET A 82 -3.53 -2.23 2.08
C MET A 82 -4.26 -3.46 1.52
N ILE A 83 -5.05 -4.15 2.35
CA ILE A 83 -5.85 -5.31 1.93
C ILE A 83 -6.94 -4.88 0.94
N ASP A 84 -7.65 -3.78 1.21
CA ASP A 84 -8.64 -3.20 0.28
C ASP A 84 -8.01 -2.86 -1.08
N ALA A 85 -6.80 -2.26 -1.08
CA ALA A 85 -6.07 -2.01 -2.30
C ALA A 85 -5.67 -3.30 -3.05
N CYS A 86 -5.28 -4.36 -2.32
CA CYS A 86 -4.98 -5.67 -2.92
C CYS A 86 -6.23 -6.30 -3.57
N ILE A 87 -7.37 -6.30 -2.86
CA ILE A 87 -8.63 -6.83 -3.35
C ILE A 87 -9.07 -6.08 -4.61
N ALA A 88 -9.03 -4.74 -4.58
CA ALA A 88 -9.42 -3.91 -5.73
C ALA A 88 -8.53 -4.11 -6.97
N ALA A 89 -7.24 -4.43 -6.77
CA ALA A 89 -6.31 -4.69 -7.87
C ALA A 89 -6.41 -6.12 -8.44
N GLY A 90 -7.07 -7.05 -7.74
CA GLY A 90 -7.14 -8.46 -8.12
C GLY A 90 -5.75 -9.08 -8.30
N ASP A 91 -5.50 -9.69 -9.46
CA ASP A 91 -4.19 -10.31 -9.77
C ASP A 91 -3.05 -9.32 -10.03
N LYS A 92 -3.34 -8.02 -10.05
CA LYS A 92 -2.32 -6.98 -10.23
C LYS A 92 -1.63 -6.57 -8.93
N ALA A 93 -2.05 -7.06 -7.77
CA ALA A 93 -1.35 -6.74 -6.52
C ALA A 93 -1.21 -7.92 -5.55
N ARG A 94 -0.15 -7.85 -4.74
CA ARG A 94 -0.01 -8.64 -3.50
C ARG A 94 0.39 -7.72 -2.36
N GLY A 95 0.12 -8.15 -1.13
CA GLY A 95 0.33 -7.36 0.08
C GLY A 95 1.47 -7.87 0.96
N VAL A 96 2.09 -6.95 1.71
CA VAL A 96 2.97 -7.26 2.86
C VAL A 96 2.39 -6.61 4.11
N ALA A 97 1.95 -7.41 5.07
CA ALA A 97 1.26 -6.95 6.27
C ALA A 97 2.22 -6.56 7.41
N SER A 98 1.72 -5.78 8.36
CA SER A 98 2.33 -5.60 9.68
C SER A 98 1.43 -6.27 10.72
N VAL A 99 1.97 -7.18 11.54
CA VAL A 99 1.19 -7.99 12.48
C VAL A 99 1.72 -7.88 13.90
N GLY A 100 0.84 -8.12 14.88
CA GLY A 100 1.19 -8.22 16.28
C GLY A 100 1.72 -9.59 16.69
N LYS A 101 2.24 -9.69 17.91
CA LYS A 101 2.67 -10.96 18.53
C LYS A 101 1.50 -11.92 18.81
N ASP A 102 0.30 -11.35 18.84
CA ASP A 102 -0.99 -11.94 19.17
C ASP A 102 -1.79 -12.35 17.93
N ILE A 103 -1.24 -12.18 16.72
CA ILE A 103 -1.89 -12.57 15.47
C ILE A 103 -2.22 -14.07 15.47
N THR A 104 -3.45 -14.39 15.10
CA THR A 104 -3.96 -15.76 15.01
C THR A 104 -3.72 -16.37 13.63
N ARG A 105 -3.85 -17.70 13.52
CA ARG A 105 -3.77 -18.38 12.22
C ARG A 105 -4.94 -18.01 11.30
N GLU A 106 -6.09 -17.78 11.91
CA GLU A 106 -7.33 -17.39 11.25
C GLU A 106 -7.16 -16.01 10.60
N GLU A 107 -6.66 -15.02 11.34
CA GLU A 107 -6.36 -13.69 10.79
C GLU A 107 -5.29 -13.75 9.69
N LEU A 108 -4.25 -14.58 9.84
CA LEU A 108 -3.25 -14.78 8.78
C LEU A 108 -3.87 -15.39 7.51
N ARG A 109 -4.84 -16.29 7.65
CA ARG A 109 -5.56 -16.88 6.53
C ARG A 109 -6.45 -15.85 5.84
N GLU A 110 -7.18 -15.04 6.61
CA GLU A 110 -8.00 -13.95 6.05
C GLU A 110 -7.13 -12.94 5.29
N MET A 111 -5.97 -12.56 5.84
CA MET A 111 -5.01 -11.72 5.13
C MET A 111 -4.50 -12.39 3.84
N HIS A 112 -4.21 -13.69 3.89
CA HIS A 112 -3.79 -14.45 2.71
C HIS A 112 -4.85 -14.45 1.61
N GLU A 113 -6.12 -14.67 1.97
CA GLU A 113 -7.27 -14.58 1.06
C GLU A 113 -7.43 -13.17 0.48
N GLY A 114 -7.16 -12.14 1.28
CA GLY A 114 -7.09 -10.74 0.85
C GLY A 114 -5.87 -10.36 0.00
N GLY A 115 -4.99 -11.31 -0.34
CA GLY A 115 -3.84 -11.09 -1.23
C GLY A 115 -2.50 -10.86 -0.55
N VAL A 116 -2.43 -10.95 0.79
CA VAL A 116 -1.16 -10.82 1.54
C VAL A 116 -0.29 -12.06 1.34
N ARG A 117 1.02 -11.86 1.15
CA ARG A 117 2.00 -12.95 0.95
C ARG A 117 3.23 -12.87 1.84
N GLY A 118 3.29 -11.89 2.75
CA GLY A 118 4.39 -11.76 3.70
C GLY A 118 4.07 -10.78 4.82
N VAL A 119 4.98 -10.72 5.79
CA VAL A 119 4.94 -9.77 6.90
C VAL A 119 6.22 -8.93 6.94
N ARG A 120 6.11 -7.69 7.40
CA ARG A 120 7.24 -6.78 7.57
C ARG A 120 7.58 -6.62 9.06
N PHE A 121 8.86 -6.77 9.38
CA PHE A 121 9.44 -6.32 10.65
C PHE A 121 10.24 -5.04 10.39
N ASN A 122 10.06 -4.02 11.25
CA ASN A 122 10.64 -2.68 11.09
C ASN A 122 11.34 -2.26 12.38
#